data_AF-A0A353TYY2-F1
#
_entry.id   AF-A0A353TYY2-F1
#
_cell.length_a   1.000
_cell.length_b   1.000
_cell.length_c   1.000
_cell.angle_alpha   90.00
_cell.angle_beta   90.00
_cell.angle_gamma   90.00
#
_symmetry.space_group_name_H-M   'P 1'
#
loop_
_entity.id
_entity.type
_entity.pdbx_description
1 polymer ?
#
loop_
_entity_poly.entity_id
_entity_poly.type
_entity_poly.pdbx_seq_one_letter_code
_entity_poly.pdbx_strand_id
1 'polypeptide(L)' 'MGNKHPKGLYSLFFTEMWERFSYYGMRALLILYMTRQMLYGDTTAYGIYAAYTALVYATPFIGGIIADQILGY' A
#
# COMPACT_ATOMS: atom_id res chain seq x y z
N MET A 1 -3.47 -27.33 26.29
CA MET A 1 -2.67 -26.20 26.79
C MET A 1 -2.45 -25.25 25.64
N GLY A 2 -3.00 -24.03 25.73
CA GLY A 2 -3.13 -23.10 24.61
C GLY A 2 -1.77 -22.70 24.03
N ASN A 3 -1.61 -22.92 22.73
CA ASN A 3 -0.44 -22.53 21.97
C ASN A 3 -0.30 -21.00 22.03
N LYS A 4 0.62 -20.48 22.85
CA LYS A 4 0.96 -19.05 22.84
C LYS A 4 1.54 -18.71 21.46
N HIS A 5 0.87 -17.83 20.73
CA HIS A 5 1.37 -17.31 19.46
C HIS A 5 2.77 -16.67 19.65
N PRO A 6 3.69 -16.85 18.69
CA PRO A 6 5.03 -16.31 18.77
C PRO A 6 4.98 -14.78 18.89
N LYS A 7 5.86 -14.20 19.74
CA LYS A 7 5.86 -12.76 20.03
C LYS A 7 6.02 -11.88 18.78
N GLY A 8 6.76 -12.36 17.77
CA GLY A 8 6.95 -11.67 16.50
C GLY A 8 5.66 -11.51 15.67
N LEU A 9 4.69 -12.40 15.83
CA LEU A 9 3.43 -12.35 15.09
C LEU A 9 2.60 -11.11 15.45
N TYR A 10 2.65 -10.66 16.70
CA TYR A 10 1.96 -9.43 17.11
C TYR A 10 2.55 -8.21 16.40
N SER A 11 3.89 -8.11 16.31
CA SER A 11 4.55 -7.02 15.60
C SER A 11 4.21 -7.02 14.12
N LEU A 12 4.27 -8.20 13.47
CA LEU A 12 3.90 -8.36 12.06
C LEU A 12 2.43 -7.96 11.83
N PHE A 13 1.52 -8.41 12.70
CA PHE A 13 0.10 -8.11 12.60
C PHE A 13 -0.17 -6.60 12.67
N PHE A 14 0.39 -5.90 13.67
CA PHE A 14 0.20 -4.46 13.78
C PHE A 14 0.83 -3.70 12.61
N THR A 15 1.96 -4.16 12.10
CA THR A 15 2.63 -3.57 10.94
C THR A 15 1.76 -3.70 9.68
N GLU A 16 1.28 -4.90 9.36
CA GLU A 16 0.35 -5.16 8.23
C GLU A 16 -0.97 -4.40 8.38
N MET A 17 -1.52 -4.34 9.60
CA MET A 17 -2.77 -3.64 9.87
C MET A 17 -2.62 -2.14 9.58
N TRP A 18 -1.53 -1.53 10.02
CA TRP A 18 -1.29 -0.10 9.83
C TRP A 18 -0.95 0.26 8.38
N GLU A 19 -0.21 -0.62 7.69
CA GLU A 19 0.10 -0.50 6.27
C GLU A 19 -1.19 -0.49 5.44
N ARG A 20 -2.07 -1.49 5.65
CA ARG A 20 -3.37 -1.56 4.95
C ARG A 20 -4.29 -0.41 5.31
N PHE A 21 -4.36 -0.01 6.58
CA PHE A 21 -5.16 1.14 7.00
C PHE A 21 -4.75 2.41 6.24
N SER A 22 -3.46 2.69 6.18
CA SER A 22 -2.92 3.86 5.50
C SER A 22 -3.15 3.78 3.98
N TYR A 23 -2.96 2.61 3.38
CA TYR A 23 -3.17 2.39 1.95
C TYR A 23 -4.63 2.63 1.53
N TYR A 24 -5.59 2.02 2.21
CA TYR A 24 -7.01 2.21 1.89
C TYR A 24 -7.51 3.63 2.23
N GLY A 25 -7.00 4.23 3.31
CA GLY A 25 -7.29 5.61 3.67
C GLY A 25 -6.85 6.61 2.59
N MET A 26 -5.60 6.49 2.13
CA MET A 26 -5.09 7.30 1.02
C MET A 26 -5.88 7.06 -0.26
N ARG A 27 -6.15 5.80 -0.62
CA ARG A 27 -6.90 5.44 -1.84
C ARG A 27 -8.31 6.07 -1.86
N ALA A 28 -8.99 6.12 -0.72
CA ALA A 28 -10.31 6.73 -0.61
C ALA A 28 -10.29 8.26 -0.77
N LEU A 29 -9.26 8.92 -0.21
CA LEU A 29 -9.14 10.37 -0.22
C LEU A 29 -8.49 10.92 -1.49
N LEU A 30 -7.67 10.13 -2.20
CA LEU A 30 -6.84 10.58 -3.32
C LEU A 30 -7.69 11.13 -4.48
N ILE A 31 -8.73 10.42 -4.91
CA ILE A 31 -9.62 10.88 -5.99
C ILE A 31 -10.40 12.13 -5.55
N LEU A 32 -10.90 12.14 -4.31
CA LEU A 32 -11.61 13.30 -3.76
C LEU A 32 -10.70 14.52 -3.68
N TYR A 33 -9.43 14.35 -3.33
CA TYR A 33 -8.44 15.42 -3.28
C TYR A 33 -8.16 15.99 -4.68
N MET A 34 -7.90 15.12 -5.66
CA MET A 34 -7.62 15.55 -7.04
C MET A 34 -8.80 16.29 -7.68
N THR A 35 -10.03 15.82 -7.44
CA THR A 35 -11.24 16.43 -7.99
C THR A 35 -11.63 17.73 -7.28
N ARG A 36 -11.51 17.79 -5.94
CA ARG A 36 -11.98 18.93 -5.14
C ARG A 36 -10.93 20.02 -4.92
N GLN A 37 -9.67 19.67 -4.69
CA GLN A 37 -8.61 20.64 -4.36
C GLN A 37 -7.79 21.05 -5.58
N MET A 38 -7.43 20.08 -6.44
CA MET A 38 -6.64 20.34 -7.65
C MET A 38 -7.49 20.70 -8.88
N LEU A 39 -8.82 20.62 -8.75
CA LEU A 39 -9.79 20.89 -9.82
C LEU A 39 -9.51 20.11 -11.11
N TYR A 40 -8.93 18.91 -10.98
CA TYR A 40 -8.74 18.02 -12.11
C TYR A 40 -10.09 17.47 -12.59
N GLY A 41 -10.27 17.42 -13.90
CA GLY A 41 -11.40 16.72 -14.50
C GLY A 41 -11.34 15.22 -14.18
N ASP A 42 -12.52 14.60 -14.06
CA ASP A 42 -12.69 13.21 -13.66
C ASP A 42 -11.79 12.27 -14.47
N THR A 43 -11.71 12.46 -15.79
CA THR A 43 -10.89 11.64 -16.70
C THR A 43 -9.40 11.65 -16.32
N THR A 44 -8.87 12.82 -15.97
CA THR A 44 -7.46 12.97 -15.56
C THR A 44 -7.23 12.38 -14.18
N ALA A 45 -8.14 12.63 -13.23
CA ALA A 45 -8.06 12.09 -11.88
C ALA A 45 -8.09 10.55 -11.86
N TYR A 46 -8.99 9.94 -12.63
CA TYR A 46 -9.05 8.48 -12.78
C TYR A 46 -7.83 7.92 -13.52
N GLY A 47 -7.30 8.63 -14.53
CA GLY A 47 -6.08 8.23 -15.23
C GLY A 47 -4.85 8.18 -14.30
N ILE A 48 -4.65 9.21 -13.49
CA ILE A 48 -3.57 9.27 -12.49
C ILE A 48 -3.76 8.16 -11.45
N TYR A 49 -4.98 8.00 -10.96
CA TYR A 49 -5.30 6.96 -9.99
C TYR A 49 -5.04 5.54 -10.52
N ALA A 50 -5.38 5.27 -11.79
CA ALA A 50 -5.12 4.00 -12.44
C ALA A 50 -3.62 3.74 -12.62
N ALA A 51 -2.86 4.75 -13.06
CA ALA A 51 -1.40 4.67 -13.18
C ALA A 51 -0.73 4.42 -11.83
N TYR A 52 -1.15 5.15 -10.79
CA TYR A 52 -0.68 4.94 -9.43
C TYR A 52 -0.95 3.50 -8.95
N THR A 53 -2.18 3.02 -9.13
CA THR A 53 -2.57 1.66 -8.72
C THR A 53 -1.76 0.60 -9.45
N ALA A 54 -1.54 0.74 -10.76
CA ALA A 54 -0.72 -0.18 -11.55
C ALA A 54 0.73 -0.25 -11.04
N LEU A 55 1.33 0.90 -10.71
CA LEU A 55 2.68 0.96 -10.14
C LEU A 55 2.74 0.31 -8.75
N VAL A 56 1.76 0.55 -7.89
CA VAL A 56 1.68 -0.11 -6.58
C VAL A 56 1.62 -1.63 -6.73
N TYR A 57 0.90 -2.16 -7.73
CA TYR A 57 0.88 -3.60 -7.98
C TYR A 57 2.16 -4.13 -8.65
N ALA A 58 2.89 -3.31 -9.39
CA ALA A 58 4.16 -3.69 -10.01
C ALA A 58 5.36 -3.65 -9.03
N THR A 59 5.34 -2.72 -8.08
CA THR A 59 6.45 -2.48 -7.15
C THR A 59 6.83 -3.70 -6.30
N PRO A 60 5.90 -4.56 -5.82
CA PRO A 60 6.23 -5.80 -5.09
C PRO A 60 7.14 -6.75 -5.87
N PHE A 61 7.05 -6.77 -7.20
CA PHE A 61 7.96 -7.59 -8.02
C PHE A 61 9.41 -7.13 -7.85
N ILE A 62 9.65 -5.82 -7.92
CA ILE A 62 10.98 -5.22 -7.74
C ILE A 62 11.41 -5.36 -6.27
N GLY A 63 10.49 -5.11 -5.33
CA GLY A 63 10.74 -5.22 -3.89
C GLY A 63 11.13 -6.63 -3.46
N GLY A 64 10.49 -7.67 -4.02
CA GLY A 64 10.82 -9.06 -3.77
C GLY A 64 12.23 -9.42 -4.24
N ILE A 65 12.61 -8.99 -5.45
CA ILE A 65 13.97 -9.22 -5.97
C ILE A 65 15.02 -8.57 -5.05
N ILE A 66 14.79 -7.33 -4.61
CA ILE A 66 15.73 -6.63 -3.72
C ILE A 66 15.80 -7.31 -2.34
N ALA A 67 14.65 -7.71 -1.79
CA ALA A 67 14.58 -8.41 -0.52
C ALA A 67 15.32 -9.74 -0.57
N ASP A 68 15.16 -10.52 -1.64
CA ASP A 68 15.73 -11.86 -1.76
C ASP A 68 17.24 -11.83 -2.11
N GLN A 69 17.68 -10.87 -2.92
CA GLN A 69 19.05 -10.88 -3.47
C GLN A 69 20.04 -10.00 -2.73
N ILE A 70 19.58 -8.93 -2.06
CA ILE A 70 20.46 -7.90 -1.49
C ILE A 70 20.31 -7.81 0.02
N LEU A 71 19.08 -7.84 0.52
CA LEU A 71 18.78 -7.54 1.94
C LEU A 71 18.45 -8.78 2.78
N GLY A 72 18.23 -9.93 2.15
CA GLY A 72 17.96 -11.20 2.81
C GLY A 72 19.23 -11.81 3.39
N TYR A 73 19.63 -11.34 4.57
CA TYR A 73 20.58 -12.05 5.44
C TYR A 73 19.83 -13.03 6.36
#